data_AF-A0A397C613-F1
#
_entry.id   AF-A0A397C613-F1
#
_cell.length_a   1.000
_cell.length_b   1.000
_cell.length_c   1.000
_cell.angle_alpha   90.00
_cell.angle_beta   90.00
_cell.angle_gamma   90.00
#
_symmetry.space_group_name_H-M   'P 1'
#
loop_
_entity.id
_entity.type
_entity.pdbx_description
1 polymer ?
#
loop_
_entity_poly.entity_id
_entity_poly.type
_entity_poly.pdbx_seq_one_letter_code
_entity_poly.pdbx_strand_id
1 'polypeptide(L)'
;MLKDAGRDAVVTDLLTPVVVRGFVGPSHTVTQEVKLTLKFETDVGSLVLANVKCWLSVGNLPTGVGDILLSRPIMHRLGYDPQSMLREAAAVCSEYDMEDVESTSGVVRAVMLATKQELVDDLAAEEEALVPMELAACFPDMTPVDPAVEQAKVQAVLDARVAEALVAGCGAEFALGLSKLLA
;
A
#
# COMPACT_ATOMS: atom_id res chain seq x y z
N MET A 1 -2.69 -2.20 22.06
CA MET A 1 -4.03 -1.69 22.45
C MET A 1 -4.19 -0.31 21.82
N LEU A 2 -4.82 -0.24 20.64
CA LEU A 2 -5.04 1.03 19.95
C LEU A 2 -6.10 1.81 20.72
N LYS A 3 -5.67 2.93 21.31
CA LYS A 3 -6.55 3.86 22.01
C LYS A 3 -7.38 4.63 20.99
N ASP A 4 -8.64 4.73 21.35
CA ASP A 4 -9.76 5.37 20.67
C ASP A 4 -9.43 6.78 20.19
N ALA A 5 -9.32 6.94 18.86
CA ALA A 5 -9.25 8.22 18.18
C ALA A 5 -10.60 8.49 17.51
N GLY A 6 -11.62 8.77 18.32
CA GLY A 6 -12.79 9.58 17.94
C GLY A 6 -13.51 9.21 16.64
N ARG A 7 -13.65 7.91 16.34
CA ARG A 7 -14.49 7.44 15.24
C ARG A 7 -15.38 6.33 15.76
N ASP A 8 -16.69 6.49 15.52
CA ASP A 8 -17.80 5.62 15.94
C ASP A 8 -17.75 4.25 15.21
N ALA A 9 -16.66 3.51 15.43
CA ALA A 9 -16.38 2.24 14.82
C ALA A 9 -16.72 1.15 15.83
N VAL A 10 -17.88 0.53 15.67
CA VAL A 10 -18.29 -0.59 16.53
C VAL A 10 -17.48 -1.81 16.14
N VAL A 11 -16.46 -2.11 16.95
CA VAL A 11 -15.65 -3.33 16.83
C VAL A 11 -16.40 -4.48 17.49
N THR A 12 -16.55 -5.57 16.75
CA THR A 12 -17.17 -6.82 17.23
C THR A 12 -16.15 -7.94 17.14
N ASP A 13 -15.86 -8.59 18.26
CA ASP A 13 -15.03 -9.79 18.27
C ASP A 13 -15.81 -10.96 17.65
N LEU A 14 -15.16 -11.70 16.76
CA LEU A 14 -15.73 -12.88 16.13
C LEU A 14 -15.74 -14.05 17.13
N LEU A 15 -16.90 -14.70 17.30
CA LEU A 15 -17.04 -15.88 18.16
C LEU A 15 -16.15 -17.05 17.72
N THR A 16 -15.78 -17.09 16.44
CA THR A 16 -14.86 -18.08 15.88
C THR A 16 -13.89 -17.35 14.95
N PRO A 17 -12.57 -17.46 15.18
CA PRO A 17 -11.57 -16.86 14.31
C PRO A 17 -11.69 -17.38 12.88
N VAL A 18 -11.57 -16.48 11.90
CA VAL A 18 -11.63 -16.82 10.48
C VAL A 18 -10.22 -16.85 9.92
N VAL A 19 -9.83 -17.95 9.30
CA VAL A 19 -8.52 -18.08 8.65
C VAL A 19 -8.66 -17.72 7.17
N VAL A 20 -7.95 -16.67 6.75
CA VAL A 20 -7.87 -16.20 5.37
C VAL A 20 -6.53 -16.59 4.79
N ARG A 21 -6.52 -17.19 3.60
CA ARG A 21 -5.30 -17.58 2.89
C ARG A 21 -5.28 -16.89 1.53
N GLY A 22 -4.18 -16.18 1.25
CA GLY A 22 -3.91 -15.62 -0.08
C GLY A 22 -3.48 -16.69 -1.07
N PHE A 23 -3.27 -16.31 -2.33
CA PHE A 23 -2.78 -17.23 -3.36
C PHE A 23 -1.34 -17.69 -3.07
N VAL A 24 -0.52 -16.80 -2.51
CA VAL A 24 0.85 -17.05 -2.05
C VAL A 24 1.01 -16.47 -0.65
N GLY A 25 1.76 -17.15 0.22
CA GLY A 25 2.13 -16.66 1.55
C GLY A 25 1.36 -17.26 2.74
N PRO A 26 1.64 -16.78 3.97
CA PRO A 26 1.09 -17.32 5.20
C PRO A 26 -0.42 -17.08 5.31
N SER A 27 -1.10 -17.95 6.06
CA SER A 27 -2.51 -17.72 6.39
C SER A 27 -2.63 -16.68 7.49
N HIS A 28 -3.61 -15.79 7.38
CA HIS A 28 -3.90 -14.74 8.35
C HIS A 28 -5.17 -15.08 9.12
N THR A 29 -5.11 -14.98 10.45
CA THR A 29 -6.26 -15.19 11.32
C THR A 29 -6.92 -13.86 11.62
N VAL A 30 -8.17 -13.72 11.22
CA VAL A 30 -9.04 -12.59 11.54
C VAL A 30 -9.85 -12.94 12.78
N THR A 31 -9.75 -12.09 13.80
CA THR A 31 -10.50 -12.24 15.06
C THR A 31 -11.53 -11.14 15.26
N GLN A 32 -11.51 -10.08 14.46
CA GLN A 32 -12.33 -8.89 14.66
C GLN A 32 -13.02 -8.46 13.36
N GLU A 33 -14.29 -8.09 13.49
CA GLU A 33 -15.09 -7.45 12.44
C GLU A 33 -15.51 -6.05 12.92
N VAL A 34 -15.44 -5.07 12.03
CA VAL A 34 -15.86 -3.69 12.29
C VAL A 34 -16.84 -3.27 11.22
N LYS A 35 -17.89 -2.55 11.59
CA LYS A 35 -18.75 -1.87 10.61
C LYS A 35 -18.26 -0.46 10.36
N LEU A 36 -17.89 -0.19 9.11
CA LEU A 36 -17.38 1.12 8.68
C LEU A 36 -18.26 1.71 7.58
N THR A 37 -18.34 3.03 7.57
CA THR A 37 -18.81 3.79 6.41
C THR A 37 -17.58 4.34 5.70
N LEU A 38 -17.31 3.84 4.49
CA LEU A 38 -16.17 4.25 3.68
C LEU A 38 -16.63 5.31 2.68
N LYS A 39 -15.92 6.43 2.63
CA LYS A 39 -16.19 7.52 1.69
C LYS A 39 -14.96 7.74 0.82
N PHE A 40 -15.16 7.67 -0.49
CA PHE A 40 -14.15 7.89 -1.50
C PHE A 40 -14.54 9.15 -2.28
N GLU A 41 -13.65 10.14 -2.33
CA GLU A 41 -13.82 11.25 -3.25
C GLU A 41 -13.15 10.86 -4.56
N THR A 42 -13.94 10.77 -5.63
CA THR A 42 -13.44 10.54 -6.99
C THR A 42 -13.56 11.82 -7.82
N ASP A 43 -12.89 11.84 -8.95
CA ASP A 43 -12.98 12.88 -9.97
C ASP A 43 -14.41 13.09 -10.50
N VAL A 44 -15.24 12.04 -10.49
CA VAL A 44 -16.65 12.08 -10.92
C VAL A 44 -17.61 12.37 -9.75
N GLY A 45 -17.12 12.39 -8.51
CA GLY A 45 -17.90 12.74 -7.33
C GLY A 45 -17.69 11.81 -6.14
N SER A 46 -18.54 11.95 -5.12
CA SER A 46 -18.38 11.21 -3.87
C SER A 46 -19.04 9.84 -3.92
N LEU A 47 -18.30 8.78 -3.61
CA LEU A 47 -18.79 7.42 -3.46
C LEU A 47 -18.81 7.03 -1.97
N VAL A 48 -19.97 6.63 -1.45
CA VAL A 48 -20.12 6.20 -0.06
C VAL A 48 -20.56 4.74 0.00
N LEU A 49 -19.75 3.91 0.66
CA LEU A 49 -20.10 2.55 1.05
C LEU A 49 -20.48 2.54 2.53
N ALA A 50 -21.77 2.53 2.84
CA ALA A 50 -22.25 2.52 4.21
C ALA A 50 -22.33 1.11 4.80
N ASN A 51 -22.08 0.99 6.11
CA ASN A 51 -22.23 -0.25 6.89
C ASN A 51 -21.44 -1.44 6.33
N VAL A 52 -20.25 -1.19 5.77
CA VAL A 52 -19.36 -2.24 5.27
C VAL A 52 -18.82 -3.03 6.45
N LYS A 53 -19.00 -4.35 6.42
CA LYS A 53 -18.36 -5.26 7.35
C LYS A 53 -16.91 -5.46 6.92
N CYS A 54 -15.99 -4.94 7.73
CA CYS A 54 -14.55 -4.98 7.50
C CYS A 54 -13.91 -5.97 8.46
N TRP A 55 -13.06 -6.84 7.94
CA TRP A 55 -12.21 -7.71 8.74
C TRP A 55 -10.89 -7.01 9.00
N LEU A 56 -10.50 -6.93 10.28
CA LEU A 56 -9.23 -6.34 10.66
C LEU A 56 -8.14 -7.41 10.64
N SER A 57 -7.05 -7.13 9.94
CA SER A 57 -5.82 -7.91 10.00
C SER A 57 -4.76 -7.12 10.76
N VAL A 58 -4.01 -7.78 11.63
CA VAL A 58 -2.88 -7.17 12.34
C VAL A 58 -1.66 -7.25 11.43
N GLY A 59 -1.28 -6.12 10.84
CA GLY A 59 -0.15 -6.00 9.92
C GLY A 59 -0.51 -5.16 8.68
N ASN A 60 0.51 -4.80 7.90
CA ASN A 60 0.29 -4.14 6.62
C ASN A 60 -0.09 -5.17 5.56
N LEU A 61 -0.96 -4.78 4.63
CA LEU A 61 -1.16 -5.57 3.41
C LEU A 61 0.15 -5.62 2.60
N PRO A 62 0.34 -6.64 1.75
CA PRO A 62 1.53 -6.73 0.91
C PRO A 62 1.76 -5.44 0.12
N THR A 63 3.02 -5.08 -0.08
CA THR A 63 3.40 -3.88 -0.84
C THR A 63 2.71 -3.86 -2.21
N GLY A 64 2.01 -2.77 -2.52
CA GLY A 64 1.27 -2.60 -3.79
C GLY A 64 -0.22 -2.97 -3.75
N VAL A 65 -0.72 -3.52 -2.64
CA VAL A 65 -2.15 -3.89 -2.47
C VAL A 65 -3.00 -2.74 -1.91
N GLY A 66 -2.37 -1.67 -1.43
CA GLY A 66 -3.03 -0.56 -0.73
C GLY A 66 -3.45 -0.94 0.70
N ASP A 67 -4.25 -0.10 1.35
CA ASP A 67 -4.64 -0.30 2.76
C ASP A 67 -5.99 -1.03 2.91
N ILE A 68 -6.79 -1.14 1.85
CA ILE A 68 -8.15 -1.68 1.88
C ILE A 68 -8.38 -2.62 0.69
N LEU A 69 -8.91 -3.81 0.98
CA LEU A 69 -9.38 -4.78 -0.02
C LEU A 69 -10.91 -4.87 0.00
N LEU A 70 -11.54 -4.65 -1.17
CA LEU A 70 -12.98 -4.85 -1.34
C LEU A 70 -13.28 -6.28 -1.78
N SER A 71 -14.19 -6.94 -1.07
CA SER A 71 -14.57 -8.32 -1.40
C SER A 71 -15.40 -8.39 -2.69
N ARG A 72 -15.37 -9.55 -3.36
CA ARG A 72 -16.13 -9.81 -4.60
C ARG A 72 -17.62 -9.42 -4.50
N PRO A 73 -18.35 -9.73 -3.41
CA PRO A 73 -19.75 -9.30 -3.29
C PRO A 73 -19.95 -7.78 -3.26
N ILE A 74 -19.00 -7.03 -2.68
CA ILE A 74 -19.05 -5.56 -2.67
C ILE A 74 -18.77 -5.02 -4.07
N MET A 75 -17.72 -5.53 -4.72
CA MET A 75 -17.37 -5.16 -6.09
C MET A 75 -18.51 -5.44 -7.07
N HIS A 76 -19.19 -6.58 -6.95
CA HIS A 76 -20.36 -6.89 -7.76
C HIS A 76 -21.51 -5.90 -7.55
N ARG A 77 -21.74 -5.41 -6.31
CA ARG A 77 -22.74 -4.36 -6.05
C ARG A 77 -22.36 -3.00 -6.67
N LEU A 78 -21.07 -2.76 -6.85
CA LEU A 78 -20.55 -1.59 -7.56
C LEU A 78 -20.63 -1.73 -9.08
N GLY A 79 -21.13 -2.85 -9.60
CA GLY A 79 -21.23 -3.13 -11.04
C GLY A 79 -20.01 -3.84 -11.62
N TYR A 80 -19.02 -4.20 -10.79
CA TYR A 80 -17.87 -4.97 -11.24
C TYR A 80 -18.20 -6.46 -11.26
N ASP A 81 -18.49 -6.99 -12.45
CA ASP A 81 -18.63 -8.42 -12.70
C ASP A 81 -17.62 -8.87 -13.77
N PRO A 82 -16.53 -9.57 -13.39
CA PRO A 82 -15.53 -10.05 -14.33
C PRO A 82 -16.11 -10.91 -15.45
N GLN A 83 -17.14 -11.70 -15.18
CA GLN A 83 -17.70 -12.61 -16.19
C GLN A 83 -18.46 -11.83 -17.27
N SER A 84 -19.26 -10.84 -16.87
CA SER A 84 -19.92 -9.95 -17.82
C SER A 84 -18.91 -9.10 -18.59
N MET A 85 -17.89 -8.55 -17.91
CA MET A 85 -16.83 -7.77 -18.55
C MET A 85 -16.07 -8.59 -19.59
N LEU A 86 -15.67 -9.83 -19.26
CA LEU A 86 -14.97 -10.71 -20.20
C LEU A 86 -15.87 -11.13 -21.36
N ARG A 87 -17.16 -11.39 -21.11
CA ARG A 87 -18.12 -11.72 -22.16
C ARG A 87 -18.30 -10.54 -23.13
N GLU A 88 -18.40 -9.33 -22.61
CA GLU A 88 -18.52 -8.11 -23.42
C GLU A 88 -17.25 -7.86 -24.23
N ALA A 89 -16.07 -7.98 -23.60
CA ALA A 89 -14.79 -7.89 -24.29
C ALA A 89 -14.69 -8.93 -25.42
N ALA A 90 -15.02 -10.19 -25.15
CA ALA A 90 -15.01 -11.26 -26.15
C ALA A 90 -16.01 -11.02 -27.30
N ALA A 91 -17.12 -10.33 -27.04
CA ALA A 91 -18.09 -9.95 -28.07
C ALA A 91 -17.57 -8.81 -28.95
N VAL A 92 -16.68 -7.96 -28.42
CA VAL A 92 -16.02 -6.87 -29.17
C VAL A 92 -14.84 -7.40 -29.98
N CYS A 93 -13.95 -8.17 -29.34
CA CYS A 93 -12.80 -8.77 -30.00
C CYS A 93 -12.47 -10.14 -29.38
N SER A 94 -12.20 -11.15 -30.21
CA SER A 94 -11.83 -12.48 -29.74
C SER A 94 -10.37 -12.57 -29.30
N GLU A 95 -9.53 -11.67 -29.78
CA GLU A 95 -8.09 -11.67 -29.54
C GLU A 95 -7.64 -10.25 -29.25
N TYR A 96 -6.96 -10.07 -28.13
CA TYR A 96 -6.35 -8.80 -27.74
C TYR A 96 -4.85 -9.04 -27.71
N ASP A 97 -4.13 -8.47 -28.67
CA ASP A 97 -2.68 -8.42 -28.63
C ASP A 97 -2.26 -7.49 -27.47
N MET A 98 -1.37 -7.98 -26.62
CA MET A 98 -0.91 -7.28 -25.42
C MET A 98 0.61 -7.03 -25.48
N GLU A 99 1.26 -7.28 -26.62
CA GLU A 99 2.71 -7.10 -26.80
C GLU A 99 3.18 -5.68 -26.43
N ASP A 100 2.38 -4.67 -26.75
CA ASP A 100 2.66 -3.25 -26.52
C ASP A 100 2.10 -2.71 -25.19
N VAL A 101 1.43 -3.55 -24.38
CA VAL A 101 0.91 -3.12 -23.08
C VAL A 101 2.05 -3.09 -22.07
N GLU A 102 2.58 -1.89 -21.83
CA GLU A 102 3.54 -1.65 -20.76
C GLU A 102 2.98 -2.16 -19.42
N SER A 103 3.67 -3.15 -18.82
CA SER A 103 3.30 -3.71 -17.51
C SER A 103 3.48 -2.66 -16.40
N THR A 104 2.46 -1.83 -16.20
CA THR A 104 2.42 -0.80 -15.16
C THR A 104 1.88 -1.31 -13.82
N SER A 105 1.67 -2.62 -13.68
CA SER A 105 0.98 -3.18 -12.52
C SER A 105 1.91 -3.55 -11.37
N GLY A 106 1.70 -2.93 -10.21
CA GLY A 106 2.30 -3.32 -8.93
C GLY A 106 2.00 -4.78 -8.53
N VAL A 107 0.99 -5.41 -9.14
CA VAL A 107 0.67 -6.83 -8.94
C VAL A 107 1.72 -7.74 -9.59
N VAL A 108 2.27 -7.36 -10.74
CA VAL A 108 3.38 -8.09 -11.37
C VAL A 108 4.63 -7.99 -10.50
N ARG A 109 4.88 -6.83 -9.88
CA ARG A 109 5.96 -6.65 -8.91
C ARG A 109 5.76 -7.48 -7.65
N ALA A 110 4.53 -7.61 -7.14
CA ALA A 110 4.21 -8.45 -5.99
C ALA A 110 4.32 -9.95 -6.31
N VAL A 111 3.89 -10.38 -7.51
CA VAL A 111 4.04 -11.75 -8.00
C VAL A 111 5.51 -12.08 -8.24
N MET A 112 6.27 -11.19 -8.90
CA MET A 112 7.72 -11.35 -9.11
C MET A 112 8.52 -11.28 -7.80
N LEU A 113 8.14 -10.45 -6.82
CA LEU A 113 8.81 -10.45 -5.51
C LEU A 113 8.52 -11.74 -4.74
N ALA A 114 7.29 -12.25 -4.83
CA ALA A 114 6.91 -13.51 -4.18
C ALA A 114 7.60 -14.72 -4.83
N THR A 115 7.91 -14.68 -6.11
CA THR A 115 8.72 -15.73 -6.78
C THR A 115 10.22 -15.53 -6.61
N LYS A 116 10.71 -14.30 -6.36
CA LYS A 116 12.14 -14.01 -6.12
C LYS A 116 12.69 -14.61 -4.82
N GLN A 117 11.84 -15.10 -3.91
CA GLN A 117 12.32 -15.67 -2.64
C GLN A 117 12.52 -17.19 -2.67
N GLU A 118 12.30 -17.88 -3.79
CA GLU A 118 12.53 -19.34 -3.83
C GLU A 118 13.08 -19.93 -5.14
N LEU A 119 13.55 -19.13 -6.10
CA LEU A 119 14.27 -19.68 -7.26
C LEU A 119 15.59 -18.94 -7.45
N VAL A 120 16.59 -19.36 -6.67
CA VAL A 120 17.96 -19.43 -7.19
C VAL A 120 17.99 -20.68 -8.07
N ASP A 121 17.32 -20.62 -9.23
CA ASP A 121 17.56 -21.55 -10.30
C ASP A 121 18.37 -20.80 -11.36
N ASP A 122 19.36 -21.51 -11.90
CA ASP A 122 20.45 -20.99 -12.73
C ASP A 122 19.96 -20.09 -13.86
N LEU A 123 20.18 -18.76 -13.74
CA LEU A 123 19.96 -17.82 -14.84
C LEU A 123 20.72 -18.32 -16.07
N ALA A 124 20.03 -18.36 -17.22
CA ALA A 124 20.72 -18.64 -18.47
C ALA A 124 21.68 -17.49 -18.80
N ALA A 125 22.75 -17.77 -19.56
CA ALA A 125 23.76 -16.75 -19.90
C ALA A 125 23.14 -15.55 -20.64
N GLU A 126 22.10 -15.79 -21.44
CA GLU A 126 21.28 -14.75 -22.06
C GLU A 126 20.49 -13.88 -21.07
N GLU A 127 20.06 -14.41 -19.91
CA GLU A 127 19.33 -13.66 -18.88
C GLU A 127 20.30 -12.82 -18.03
N GLU A 128 21.48 -13.36 -17.71
CA GLU A 128 22.50 -12.64 -16.93
C GLU A 128 22.98 -11.36 -17.65
N ALA A 129 23.02 -11.39 -18.98
CA ALA A 129 23.37 -10.24 -19.82
C ALA A 129 22.30 -9.13 -19.81
N LEU A 130 21.05 -9.46 -19.48
CA LEU A 130 19.92 -8.52 -19.49
C LEU A 130 19.64 -7.91 -18.12
N VAL A 131 20.10 -8.53 -17.02
CA VAL A 131 19.95 -8.03 -15.64
C VAL A 131 20.41 -6.56 -15.47
N PRO A 132 21.53 -6.10 -16.04
CA PRO A 132 21.94 -4.70 -15.90
C PRO A 132 21.01 -3.72 -16.62
N MET A 133 20.46 -4.11 -17.78
CA MET A 133 19.49 -3.29 -18.52
C MET A 133 18.14 -3.25 -17.81
N GLU A 134 17.70 -4.38 -17.23
CA GLU A 134 16.52 -4.43 -16.36
C GLU A 134 16.69 -3.51 -15.15
N LEU A 135 17.84 -3.55 -14.47
CA LEU A 135 18.11 -2.68 -13.32
C LEU A 135 18.17 -1.19 -13.70
N ALA A 136 18.73 -0.86 -14.86
CA ALA A 136 18.83 0.52 -15.35
C ALA A 136 17.48 1.09 -15.83
N ALA A 137 16.58 0.25 -16.33
CA ALA A 137 15.23 0.66 -16.70
C ALA A 137 14.25 0.71 -15.51
N CYS A 138 14.55 0.00 -14.41
CA CYS A 138 13.69 -0.11 -13.23
C CYS A 138 13.75 1.09 -12.27
N PHE A 139 14.77 1.96 -12.39
CA PHE A 139 14.92 3.15 -11.56
C PHE A 139 15.35 4.31 -12.44
N PRO A 140 14.70 5.49 -12.37
CA PRO A 140 15.25 6.67 -13.02
C PRO A 140 16.65 6.95 -12.44
N ASP A 141 17.58 7.40 -13.29
CA ASP A 141 18.89 7.87 -12.85
C ASP A 141 18.69 9.02 -11.86
N MET A 142 18.73 8.69 -10.56
CA MET A 142 18.74 9.69 -9.50
C MET A 142 20.16 10.22 -9.45
N THR A 143 20.34 11.49 -9.80
CA THR A 143 21.61 12.18 -9.58
C THR A 143 22.04 11.92 -8.15
N PRO A 144 23.26 11.40 -7.88
CA PRO A 144 23.69 11.09 -6.54
C PRO A 144 23.61 12.38 -5.71
N VAL A 145 22.64 12.44 -4.81
CA VAL A 145 22.49 13.55 -3.89
C VAL A 145 23.37 13.24 -2.69
N ASP A 146 24.27 14.16 -2.38
CA ASP A 146 25.13 14.04 -1.22
C ASP A 146 24.26 13.92 0.05
N PRO A 147 24.33 12.79 0.79
CA PRO A 147 23.51 12.56 1.96
C PRO A 147 23.71 13.63 3.04
N ALA A 148 24.90 14.26 3.10
CA ALA A 148 25.15 15.36 4.04
C ALA A 148 24.32 16.61 3.71
N VAL A 149 24.06 16.86 2.42
CA VAL A 149 23.28 18.03 1.97
C VAL A 149 21.80 17.85 2.28
N GLU A 150 21.25 16.65 2.08
CA GLU A 150 19.85 16.37 2.44
C GLU A 150 19.65 16.33 3.95
N GLN A 151 20.59 15.75 4.69
CA GLN A 151 20.54 15.75 6.15
C GLN A 151 20.60 17.17 6.72
N ALA A 152 21.39 18.07 6.12
CA ALA A 152 21.44 19.47 6.52
C ALA A 152 20.11 20.21 6.23
N LYS A 153 19.42 19.91 5.12
CA LYS A 153 18.09 20.48 4.81
C LYS A 153 17.04 20.02 5.83
N VAL A 154 17.04 18.74 6.18
CA VAL A 154 16.14 18.19 7.19
C VAL A 154 16.42 18.80 8.56
N GLN A 155 17.70 18.89 8.95
CA GLN A 155 18.08 19.49 10.23
C GLN A 155 17.63 20.95 10.34
N ALA A 156 17.78 21.74 9.28
CA ALA A 156 17.34 23.13 9.26
C ALA A 156 15.82 23.28 9.49
N VAL A 157 15.01 22.37 8.96
CA VAL A 157 13.55 22.36 9.19
C VAL A 157 13.22 21.99 10.64
N LEU A 158 13.95 21.03 11.21
CA LEU A 158 13.73 20.58 12.59
C LEU A 158 14.13 21.67 13.60
N ASP A 159 15.26 22.34 13.38
CA ASP A 159 15.71 23.44 14.22
C ASP A 159 14.73 24.63 14.18
N ALA A 160 14.16 24.92 13.00
CA ALA A 160 13.13 25.94 12.85
C ALA A 160 11.86 25.60 13.66
N ARG A 161 11.44 24.33 13.71
CA ARG A 161 10.27 23.90 14.50
C ARG A 161 10.53 24.00 16.00
N VAL A 162 11.74 23.73 16.47
CA VAL A 162 12.13 23.94 17.87
C VAL A 162 12.08 25.44 18.22
N ALA A 163 12.55 26.30 17.32
CA ALA A 163 12.48 27.76 17.51
C ALA A 163 11.03 28.28 17.53
N GLU A 164 10.16 27.79 16.64
CA GLU A 164 8.73 28.13 16.64
C GLU A 164 8.04 27.71 17.94
N ALA A 165 8.37 26.52 18.47
CA ALA A 165 7.82 26.05 19.75
C ALA A 165 8.23 26.97 20.90
N LEU A 166 9.49 27.43 20.94
CA LEU A 166 9.96 28.39 21.94
C LEU A 166 9.20 29.73 21.85
N VAL A 167 8.98 30.25 20.65
CA VAL A 167 8.20 31.48 20.44
C VAL A 167 6.74 31.30 20.87
N ALA A 168 6.18 30.11 20.71
CA ALA A 168 4.84 29.75 21.16
C ALA A 168 4.72 29.55 22.70
N GLY A 169 5.79 29.80 23.47
CA GLY A 169 5.78 29.71 24.92
C GLY A 169 6.16 28.34 25.47
N CYS A 170 6.77 27.47 24.66
CA CYS A 170 7.35 26.22 25.14
C CYS A 170 8.49 26.52 26.14
N GLY A 171 8.47 25.84 27.29
CA GLY A 171 9.55 25.93 28.28
C GLY A 171 10.89 25.46 27.71
N ALA A 172 11.98 26.12 28.13
CA ALA A 172 13.33 25.87 27.62
C ALA A 172 13.79 24.40 27.80
N GLU A 173 13.39 23.75 28.90
CA GLU A 173 13.72 22.33 29.14
C GLU A 173 13.03 21.39 28.13
N PHE A 174 11.81 21.71 27.72
CA PHE A 174 11.05 20.90 26.77
C PHE A 174 11.55 21.11 25.33
N ALA A 175 11.91 22.34 24.97
CA ALA A 175 12.57 22.62 23.70
C ALA A 175 13.93 21.91 23.57
N LEU A 176 14.68 21.83 24.67
CA LEU A 176 15.96 21.12 24.74
C LEU A 176 15.78 19.59 24.68
N GLY A 177 14.67 19.07 25.23
CA GLY A 177 14.27 17.67 25.05
C GLY A 177 13.88 17.37 23.60
N LEU A 178 13.11 18.26 22.98
CA LEU A 178 12.68 18.15 21.59
C LEU A 178 13.88 18.20 20.62
N SER A 179 14.84 19.12 20.83
CA SER A 179 16.04 19.19 19.99
C SER A 179 16.91 17.94 20.07
N LYS A 180 16.93 17.26 21.23
CA LYS A 180 17.68 16.00 21.41
C LYS A 180 17.00 14.79 20.76
N LEU A 181 15.68 14.81 20.61
CA LEU A 181 14.92 13.76 19.94
C LEU A 181 14.93 13.89 18.42
N LEU A 182 15.24 15.09 17.92
CA LEU A 182 15.22 15.45 16.50
C LEU A 182 16.62 15.53 15.87
N ALA A 183 17.69 15.32 16.65
CA ALA A 183 19.08 15.22 16.20
C ALA A 183 19.45 13.75 15.91
#